data_AF-A0A660SPG1-F1
#
_entry.id   AF-A0A660SPG1-F1
#
_cell.length_a   1.000
_cell.length_b   1.000
_cell.length_c   1.000
_cell.angle_alpha   90.00
_cell.angle_beta   90.00
_cell.angle_gamma   90.00
#
_symmetry.space_group_name_H-M   'P 1'
#
loop_
_entity.id
_entity.type
_entity.pdbx_description
1 polymer ?
#
loop_
_entity_poly.entity_id
_entity_poly.type
_entity_poly.pdbx_seq_one_letter_code
_entity_poly.pdbx_strand_id
1 'polypeptide(L)'
;MSKLLRGYKRPVCLAIGNWEVVPDSRGLYLAQRLQELGFKVVEAGLYPENYLEKVVGLDPDLIVLTDAIRSDRDFILTTSPSRDCSITTHSLPISTLIDYLRLRTHAPVLFFGVNRHLRDGDIDEILARVTG
;
A
#
# COMPACT_ATOMS: atom_id res chain seq x y z
N MET A 1 -5.73 -0.43 -17.14
CA MET A 1 -5.71 -0.44 -15.67
C MET A 1 -6.14 -1.77 -15.10
N SER A 2 -5.38 -2.44 -14.23
CA SER A 2 -5.89 -3.70 -13.65
C SER A 2 -7.28 -3.46 -13.06
N LYS A 3 -8.17 -4.44 -13.19
CA LYS A 3 -9.54 -4.35 -12.64
C LYS A 3 -9.55 -3.99 -11.13
N LEU A 4 -8.45 -4.27 -10.43
CA LEU A 4 -8.30 -4.08 -8.98
C LEU A 4 -8.22 -2.61 -8.56
N LEU A 5 -7.78 -1.70 -9.44
CA LEU A 5 -7.55 -0.29 -9.12
C LEU A 5 -8.46 0.67 -9.90
N ARG A 6 -9.51 0.15 -10.59
CA ARG A 6 -10.45 0.95 -11.40
C ARG A 6 -11.82 1.10 -10.73
N GLY A 7 -12.52 2.18 -11.09
CA GLY A 7 -13.96 2.35 -10.82
C GLY A 7 -14.28 2.94 -9.44
N TYR A 8 -13.25 3.20 -8.63
CA TYR A 8 -13.34 3.81 -7.33
C TYR A 8 -13.28 5.34 -7.45
N LYS A 9 -14.22 6.01 -6.78
CA LYS A 9 -14.36 7.47 -6.75
C LYS A 9 -13.50 8.12 -5.68
N ARG A 10 -13.17 7.39 -4.61
CA ARG A 10 -12.43 7.87 -3.44
C ARG A 10 -11.33 6.87 -3.05
N PRO A 11 -10.42 6.51 -3.96
CA PRO A 11 -9.33 5.61 -3.62
C PRO A 11 -8.34 6.29 -2.69
N VAL A 12 -7.97 5.61 -1.60
CA VAL A 12 -7.00 6.09 -0.61
C VAL A 12 -5.81 5.14 -0.56
N CYS A 13 -4.61 5.71 -0.50
CA CYS A 13 -3.37 4.99 -0.27
C CYS A 13 -2.88 5.26 1.16
N LEU A 14 -2.64 4.21 1.94
CA LEU A 14 -1.95 4.29 3.22
C LEU A 14 -0.51 3.83 2.99
N ALA A 15 0.42 4.78 2.95
CA ALA A 15 1.80 4.54 2.56
C ALA A 15 2.68 4.30 3.79
N ILE A 16 3.36 3.16 3.81
CA ILE A 16 4.22 2.70 4.89
C ILE A 16 5.66 2.72 4.39
N GLY A 17 6.57 3.20 5.24
CA GLY A 17 8.00 3.25 4.94
C GLY A 17 8.71 4.46 5.52
N ASN A 18 9.97 4.65 5.13
CA ASN A 18 10.80 5.77 5.56
C ASN A 18 11.66 6.31 4.42
N TRP A 19 11.50 7.59 4.07
CA TRP A 19 12.29 8.26 3.02
C TRP A 19 13.79 8.30 3.31
N GLU A 20 14.19 8.33 4.59
CA GLU A 20 15.61 8.36 4.99
C GLU A 20 16.30 6.99 4.84
N VAL A 21 15.53 5.92 4.66
CA VAL A 21 16.03 4.55 4.51
C VAL A 21 15.65 4.04 3.12
N VAL A 22 16.56 4.18 2.17
CA VAL A 22 16.33 3.91 0.73
C VAL A 22 15.63 2.56 0.43
N PRO A 23 15.96 1.43 1.07
CA PRO A 23 15.21 0.19 0.85
C PRO A 23 13.76 0.25 1.33
N ASP A 24 13.49 1.00 2.40
CA ASP A 24 12.16 1.12 3.02
C ASP A 24 11.35 2.26 2.40
N SER A 25 11.93 3.10 1.54
CA SER A 25 11.22 4.16 0.80
C SER A 25 10.48 3.64 -0.43
N ARG A 26 10.66 2.38 -0.83
CA ARG A 26 10.04 1.82 -2.06
C ARG A 26 8.52 1.79 -2.00
N GLY A 27 7.94 1.48 -0.84
CA GLY A 27 6.50 1.60 -0.60
C GLY A 27 5.99 3.04 -0.71
N LEU A 28 6.81 4.01 -0.32
CA LEU A 28 6.49 5.44 -0.43
C LEU A 28 6.61 5.95 -1.88
N TYR A 29 7.62 5.51 -2.62
CA TYR A 29 7.75 5.81 -4.06
C TYR A 29 6.53 5.30 -4.85
N LEU A 30 6.11 4.06 -4.58
CA LEU A 30 4.88 3.52 -5.16
C LEU A 30 3.66 4.37 -4.81
N ALA A 31 3.56 4.85 -3.57
CA ALA A 31 2.46 5.72 -3.15
C ALA A 31 2.43 7.05 -3.91
N GLN A 32 3.58 7.66 -4.18
CA GLN A 32 3.68 8.86 -5.01
C GLN A 32 3.13 8.61 -6.42
N ARG A 33 3.45 7.47 -7.03
CA ARG A 33 2.92 7.12 -8.34
C ARG A 33 1.41 6.85 -8.31
N LEU A 34 0.89 6.25 -7.24
CA LEU A 34 -0.56 6.13 -7.05
C LEU A 34 -1.24 7.50 -6.87
N GLN A 35 -0.57 8.47 -6.26
CA GLN A 35 -1.08 9.83 -6.14
C GLN A 35 -1.32 10.48 -7.51
N GLU A 36 -0.37 10.30 -8.44
CA GLU A 36 -0.49 10.77 -9.82
C GLU A 36 -1.68 10.12 -10.56
N LEU A 37 -2.09 8.93 -10.13
CA LEU A 37 -3.27 8.20 -10.63
C LEU A 37 -4.58 8.57 -9.91
N GLY A 38 -4.56 9.59 -9.04
CA GLY A 38 -5.74 10.13 -8.38
C GLY A 38 -6.03 9.56 -6.99
N PHE A 39 -5.12 8.77 -6.41
CA PHE A 39 -5.26 8.31 -5.03
C PHE A 39 -5.01 9.45 -4.05
N LYS A 40 -5.80 9.52 -2.98
CA LYS A 40 -5.45 10.35 -1.83
C LYS A 40 -4.44 9.61 -0.97
N VAL A 41 -3.21 10.12 -0.85
CA VAL A 41 -2.13 9.48 -0.09
C VAL A 41 -2.12 9.96 1.36
N VAL A 42 -2.00 9.01 2.28
CA VAL A 42 -1.70 9.21 3.70
C VAL A 42 -0.37 8.53 3.98
N GLU A 43 0.70 9.32 4.06
CA GLU A 43 2.00 8.82 4.52
C GLU A 43 1.96 8.57 6.03
N ALA A 44 2.10 7.29 6.41
CA ALA A 44 1.99 6.80 7.77
C ALA A 44 3.36 6.60 8.44
N GLY A 45 4.44 6.76 7.68
CA GLY A 45 5.80 6.52 8.14
C GLY A 45 5.96 5.09 8.64
N LEU A 46 6.53 4.96 9.84
CA LEU A 46 6.77 3.67 10.48
C LEU A 46 5.61 3.17 11.38
N TYR A 47 4.56 3.97 11.56
CA TYR A 47 3.51 3.71 12.55
C TYR A 47 2.12 3.89 11.93
N PRO A 48 1.72 3.00 11.01
CA PRO A 48 0.45 3.12 10.29
C PRO A 48 -0.80 3.14 11.19
N GLU A 49 -0.74 2.53 12.36
CA GLU A 49 -1.80 2.53 13.37
C GLU A 49 -2.24 3.94 13.80
N ASN A 50 -1.31 4.90 13.78
CA ASN A 50 -1.59 6.29 14.16
C ASN A 50 -2.41 7.05 13.11
N TYR A 51 -2.57 6.48 11.92
CA TYR A 51 -3.21 7.12 10.77
C TYR A 51 -4.49 6.42 10.32
N LEU A 52 -4.91 5.33 10.98
CA LEU A 52 -6.09 4.56 10.58
C LEU A 52 -7.36 5.40 10.61
N GLU A 53 -7.60 6.17 11.68
CA GLU A 53 -8.78 7.05 11.75
C GLU A 53 -8.75 8.15 10.70
N LYS A 54 -7.56 8.63 10.32
CA LYS A 54 -7.42 9.58 9.22
C LYS A 54 -7.86 8.95 7.91
N VAL A 55 -7.46 7.71 7.62
CA VAL A 55 -7.92 6.96 6.44
C VAL A 55 -9.43 6.75 6.47
N VAL A 56 -9.98 6.32 7.61
CA VAL A 56 -11.43 6.10 7.79
C VAL A 56 -12.21 7.38 7.53
N GLY A 57 -11.75 8.54 8.05
CA GLY A 57 -12.40 9.83 7.86
C GLY A 57 -12.39 10.35 6.42
N LEU A 58 -11.63 9.73 5.51
CA LEU A 58 -11.69 10.03 4.08
C LEU A 58 -12.85 9.35 3.35
N ASP A 59 -13.58 8.47 4.04
CA ASP A 59 -14.67 7.68 3.50
C ASP A 59 -14.26 6.95 2.18
N PRO A 60 -13.19 6.14 2.22
CA PRO A 60 -12.65 5.50 1.03
C PRO A 60 -13.63 4.46 0.46
N ASP A 61 -13.65 4.32 -0.86
CA ASP A 61 -14.29 3.17 -1.53
C ASP A 61 -13.27 2.13 -2.03
N LEU A 62 -11.97 2.44 -1.91
CA LEU A 62 -10.86 1.51 -2.02
C LEU A 62 -9.73 1.99 -1.11
N ILE A 63 -9.06 1.05 -0.44
CA ILE A 63 -7.83 1.33 0.30
C ILE A 63 -6.70 0.46 -0.26
N VAL A 64 -5.54 1.08 -0.53
CA VAL A 64 -4.31 0.39 -0.89
C VAL A 64 -3.25 0.69 0.17
N LEU A 65 -2.74 -0.34 0.83
CA LEU A 65 -1.59 -0.24 1.71
C LEU A 65 -0.34 -0.49 0.86
N THR A 66 0.61 0.43 0.87
CA THR A 66 1.90 0.24 0.20
C THR A 66 3.01 0.08 1.23
N ASP A 67 3.93 -0.83 0.98
CA ASP A 67 5.09 -1.08 1.85
C ASP A 67 6.26 -1.64 1.02
N ALA A 68 7.47 -1.43 1.53
CA ALA A 68 8.63 -2.18 1.06
C ALA A 68 8.61 -3.59 1.63
N ILE A 69 8.86 -4.59 0.79
CA ILE A 69 8.80 -6.00 1.18
C ILE A 69 10.15 -6.70 1.06
N ARG A 70 10.41 -7.63 1.98
CA ARG A 70 11.48 -8.62 1.90
C ARG A 70 10.95 -9.93 1.28
N SER A 71 11.07 -10.06 -0.03
CA SER A 71 10.54 -11.18 -0.80
C SER A 71 11.47 -11.49 -1.98
N ASP A 72 11.42 -12.71 -2.52
CA ASP A 72 12.08 -13.04 -3.79
C ASP A 72 11.25 -12.59 -5.01
N ARG A 73 10.00 -12.16 -4.78
CA ARG A 73 9.13 -11.59 -5.81
C ARG A 73 9.36 -10.09 -5.91
N ASP A 74 9.23 -9.54 -7.12
CA ASP A 74 9.29 -8.09 -7.36
C ASP A 74 8.18 -7.33 -6.62
N PHE A 75 6.97 -7.90 -6.59
CA PHE A 75 5.83 -7.28 -5.92
C PHE A 75 4.82 -8.32 -5.43
N ILE A 76 3.96 -7.89 -4.50
CA ILE A 76 2.79 -8.62 -4.01
C ILE A 76 1.61 -7.67 -4.10
N LEU A 77 0.55 -8.07 -4.79
CA LEU A 77 -0.73 -7.37 -4.82
C LEU A 77 -1.84 -8.35 -4.39
N THR A 78 -2.43 -8.14 -3.22
CA THR A 78 -3.41 -9.09 -2.66
C THR A 78 -4.42 -8.43 -1.73
N THR A 79 -5.62 -9.02 -1.64
CA THR A 79 -6.61 -8.71 -0.59
C THR A 79 -6.35 -9.48 0.70
N SER A 80 -5.59 -10.57 0.66
CA SER A 80 -5.35 -11.43 1.83
C SER A 80 -3.85 -11.69 1.95
N PRO A 81 -3.06 -10.75 2.48
CA PRO A 81 -1.69 -11.06 2.85
C PRO A 81 -1.74 -12.16 3.90
N SER A 82 -0.89 -13.18 3.75
CA SER A 82 -0.78 -14.26 4.73
C SER A 82 -0.45 -13.68 6.11
N ARG A 83 -0.88 -14.35 7.18
CA ARG A 83 -0.46 -13.98 8.56
C ARG A 83 1.06 -14.00 8.71
N ASP A 84 1.74 -14.83 7.92
CA ASP A 84 3.19 -14.91 7.80
C ASP A 84 3.81 -13.85 6.89
N CYS A 85 3.11 -12.74 6.60
CA CYS A 85 3.75 -11.54 6.07
C CYS A 85 4.64 -10.89 7.15
N SER A 86 5.60 -11.64 7.69
CA SER A 86 6.83 -11.17 8.35
C SER A 86 7.80 -10.50 7.36
N ILE A 87 7.21 -9.92 6.32
CA ILE A 87 7.81 -9.37 5.12
C ILE A 87 7.85 -7.82 5.21
N THR A 88 7.00 -7.26 6.08
CA THR A 88 6.96 -5.85 6.48
C THR A 88 7.91 -5.61 7.66
N THR A 89 8.42 -4.38 7.79
CA THR A 89 9.34 -3.97 8.86
C THR A 89 8.62 -3.52 10.14
N HIS A 90 7.28 -3.63 10.21
CA HIS A 90 6.46 -3.05 11.28
C HIS A 90 5.99 -4.04 12.36
N SER A 91 5.84 -3.53 13.58
CA SER A 91 5.51 -4.30 14.79
C SER A 91 4.08 -4.83 14.84
N LEU A 92 3.15 -4.21 14.12
CA LEU A 92 1.77 -4.69 14.02
C LEU A 92 1.60 -5.53 12.74
N PRO A 93 1.01 -6.74 12.80
CA PRO A 93 0.77 -7.52 11.59
C PRO A 93 -0.10 -6.73 10.61
N ILE A 94 0.36 -6.58 9.36
CA ILE A 94 -0.38 -5.90 8.28
C ILE A 94 -1.81 -6.45 8.12
N SER A 95 -2.00 -7.75 8.36
CA SER A 95 -3.33 -8.37 8.37
C SER A 95 -4.30 -7.69 9.35
N THR A 96 -3.82 -7.29 10.52
CA THR A 96 -4.62 -6.62 11.55
C THR A 96 -5.07 -5.23 11.09
N LEU A 97 -4.18 -4.47 10.44
CA LEU A 97 -4.52 -3.16 9.87
C LEU A 97 -5.59 -3.30 8.78
N ILE A 98 -5.44 -4.31 7.92
CA ILE A 98 -6.38 -4.61 6.84
C ILE A 98 -7.75 -4.97 7.38
N ASP A 99 -7.82 -5.87 8.36
CA ASP A 99 -9.07 -6.31 8.97
C ASP A 99 -9.78 -5.14 9.65
N TYR A 100 -9.03 -4.29 10.35
CA TYR A 100 -9.56 -3.08 10.97
C TYR A 100 -10.18 -2.12 9.94
N LEU A 101 -9.43 -1.79 8.89
CA LEU A 101 -9.87 -0.85 7.86
C LEU A 101 -11.11 -1.38 7.14
N ARG A 102 -11.15 -2.67 6.79
CA ARG A 102 -12.34 -3.30 6.21
C ARG A 102 -13.56 -3.20 7.11
N LEU A 103 -13.38 -3.48 8.40
CA LEU A 103 -14.47 -3.44 9.37
C LEU A 103 -15.02 -2.01 9.51
N ARG A 104 -14.14 -1.00 9.48
CA ARG A 104 -14.50 0.41 9.71
C ARG A 104 -15.05 1.13 8.48
N THR A 105 -14.63 0.76 7.27
CA THR A 105 -15.02 1.48 6.04
C THR A 105 -15.92 0.66 5.12
N HIS A 106 -16.02 -0.66 5.32
CA HIS A 106 -16.64 -1.60 4.39
C HIS A 106 -16.03 -1.60 2.97
N ALA A 107 -14.91 -0.91 2.78
CA ALA A 107 -14.22 -0.83 1.50
C ALA A 107 -13.31 -2.06 1.29
N PRO A 108 -13.08 -2.46 0.03
CA PRO A 108 -11.98 -3.35 -0.29
C PRO A 108 -10.66 -2.73 0.15
N VAL A 109 -9.81 -3.58 0.72
CA VAL A 109 -8.46 -3.21 1.15
C VAL A 109 -7.47 -4.14 0.46
N LEU A 110 -6.50 -3.55 -0.23
CA LEU A 110 -5.43 -4.23 -0.94
C LEU A 110 -4.09 -3.93 -0.27
N PHE A 111 -3.23 -4.92 -0.18
CA PHE A 111 -1.82 -4.74 0.09
C PHE A 111 -1.07 -4.77 -1.23
N PHE A 112 -0.27 -3.73 -1.49
CA PHE A 112 0.61 -3.59 -2.63
C PHE A 112 2.05 -3.38 -2.15
N GLY A 113 2.73 -4.49 -1.89
CA GLY A 113 4.13 -4.50 -1.50
C GLY A 113 5.06 -4.55 -2.72
N VAL A 114 6.16 -3.78 -2.68
CA VAL A 114 7.22 -3.83 -3.69
C VAL A 114 8.55 -4.18 -3.06
N ASN A 115 9.36 -4.98 -3.76
CA ASN A 115 10.63 -5.45 -3.24
C ASN A 115 11.57 -4.28 -2.97
N ARG A 116 12.15 -4.27 -1.76
CA ARG A 116 13.06 -3.21 -1.26
C ARG A 116 14.31 -2.97 -2.12
N HIS A 117 14.63 -3.89 -3.05
CA HIS A 117 15.78 -3.81 -3.94
C HIS A 117 15.46 -3.29 -5.35
N LEU A 118 14.18 -3.03 -5.66
CA LEU A 118 13.78 -2.48 -6.95
C LEU A 118 14.22 -1.03 -7.10
N ARG A 119 14.51 -0.65 -8.35
CA ARG A 119 14.72 0.74 -8.73
C ARG A 119 13.38 1.37 -9.08
N ASP A 120 13.34 2.69 -9.09
CA ASP A 120 12.15 3.49 -9.38
C ASP A 120 11.50 3.10 -10.71
N GLY A 121 12.30 2.94 -11.78
CA GLY A 121 11.81 2.49 -13.09
C GLY A 121 11.21 1.08 -13.08
N ASP A 122 11.71 0.17 -12.24
CA ASP A 122 11.13 -1.18 -12.12
C ASP A 122 9.74 -1.09 -11.45
N ILE A 123 9.57 -0.19 -10.48
CA ILE A 123 8.27 0.09 -9.84
C ILE A 123 7.29 0.72 -10.83
N ASP A 124 7.76 1.63 -11.68
CA ASP A 124 6.94 2.26 -12.72
C ASP A 124 6.44 1.24 -13.74
N GLU A 125 7.30 0.30 -14.17
CA GLU A 125 6.92 -0.81 -15.05
C GLU A 125 5.88 -1.75 -14.40
N ILE A 126 6.09 -2.10 -13.13
CA ILE A 126 5.12 -2.91 -12.36
C ILE A 126 3.79 -2.18 -12.30
N LEU A 127 3.80 -0.90 -11.94
CA LEU A 127 2.60 -0.08 -11.85
C LEU A 127 1.90 -0.04 -13.19
N ALA A 128 2.60 0.26 -14.29
CA ALA A 128 2.05 0.25 -15.64
C ALA A 128 1.47 -1.11 -16.03
N ARG A 129 2.01 -2.23 -15.56
CA ARG A 129 1.42 -3.56 -15.80
C ARG A 129 0.14 -3.78 -14.99
N VAL A 130 0.07 -3.28 -13.76
CA VAL A 130 -1.16 -3.33 -12.94
C VAL A 130 -2.08 -2.14 -13.19
N THR A 131 -1.72 -1.17 -14.03
CA THR A 131 -2.55 -0.01 -14.37
C THR A 131 -2.71 0.23 -15.89
N GLY A 132 -2.16 -0.64 -16.73
CA GLY A 132 -2.48 -0.86 -18.16
C GLY A 132 -3.65 -1.81 -18.35
#